data_AF-N8YDM5-F1
#
_entry.id   AF-N8YDM5-F1
#
_cell.length_a   1.000
_cell.length_b   1.000
_cell.length_c   1.000
_cell.angle_alpha   90.00
_cell.angle_beta   90.00
_cell.angle_gamma   90.00
#
_symmetry.space_group_name_H-M   'P 1'
#
loop_
_entity.id
_entity.type
_entity.pdbx_description
1 polymer ?
#
loop_
_entity_poly.entity_id
_entity_poly.type
_entity_poly.pdbx_seq_one_letter_code
_entity_poly.pdbx_strand_id
1 'polypeptide(L)'
;MEQQRGFTLIELMIVIAIVAILVSIALPAYQSYAKSAGVKACLSETKNYANYIFYALNDQNEATNPTVPVISSCSFITDASSWNESTTNLVIEAKSKHSSIADIRCDLSKGANCTIIP
;
A
#
# COMPACT_ATOMS: atom_id res chain seq x y z
N MET A 1 -55.16 -0.33 -22.93
CA MET A 1 -54.19 0.76 -22.74
C MET A 1 -53.66 0.59 -21.32
N GLU A 2 -52.46 0.05 -21.18
CA GLU A 2 -51.80 -0.12 -19.88
C GLU A 2 -51.57 1.28 -19.29
N GLN A 3 -52.13 1.55 -18.11
CA GLN A 3 -51.90 2.83 -17.42
C GLN A 3 -50.44 2.90 -16.98
N GLN A 4 -49.61 3.65 -17.70
CA GLN A 4 -48.26 3.95 -17.27
C GLN A 4 -48.32 4.75 -15.97
N ARG A 5 -48.05 4.09 -14.84
CA ARG A 5 -47.85 4.74 -13.54
C ARG A 5 -46.51 5.47 -13.58
N GLY A 6 -46.56 6.79 -13.73
CA GLY A 6 -45.39 7.65 -13.65
C GLY A 6 -44.85 7.72 -12.23
N PHE A 7 -43.53 7.84 -12.10
CA PHE A 7 -42.85 8.08 -10.83
C PHE A 7 -43.20 9.49 -10.31
N THR A 8 -43.56 9.62 -9.04
CA THR A 8 -43.94 10.94 -8.51
C THR A 8 -42.70 11.77 -8.14
N LEU A 9 -42.79 13.09 -8.29
CA LEU A 9 -41.71 13.99 -7.86
C LEU A 9 -41.42 13.87 -6.35
N ILE A 10 -42.44 13.55 -5.55
CA ILE A 10 -42.30 13.38 -4.10
C ILE A 10 -41.52 12.10 -3.75
N GLU A 11 -41.74 10.99 -4.46
CA GLU A 11 -40.94 9.78 -4.29
C GLU A 11 -39.46 10.04 -4.61
N LEU A 12 -39.18 10.79 -5.68
CA LEU A 12 -37.82 11.14 -6.07
C LEU A 12 -37.11 11.97 -5.00
N MET A 13 -37.80 12.97 -4.44
CA MET A 13 -37.23 13.83 -3.40
C MET A 13 -36.84 13.06 -2.14
N ILE A 14 -37.67 12.10 -1.70
CA ILE A 14 -37.38 11.28 -0.52
C ILE A 14 -36.17 10.37 -0.78
N VAL A 15 -36.08 9.76 -1.96
CA VAL A 15 -34.94 8.89 -2.32
C VAL A 15 -33.63 9.68 -2.31
N ILE A 16 -33.61 10.87 -2.91
CA ILE A 16 -32.42 11.73 -2.93
C ILE A 16 -32.01 12.12 -1.50
N ALA A 17 -32.96 12.44 -0.63
CA ALA A 17 -32.70 12.79 0.76
C ALA A 17 -32.02 11.62 1.52
N ILE A 18 -32.48 10.38 1.33
CA ILE A 18 -31.89 9.21 1.97
C ILE A 18 -30.48 8.94 1.42
N VAL A 19 -30.29 9.00 0.10
CA VAL A 19 -28.98 8.79 -0.53
C VAL A 19 -27.96 9.82 -0.06
N ALA A 20 -28.35 11.09 0.09
CA ALA A 20 -27.46 12.14 0.58
C ALA A 20 -26.94 11.85 2.01
N ILE A 21 -27.80 11.33 2.89
CA ILE A 21 -27.41 10.93 4.25
C ILE A 21 -26.42 9.75 4.21
N LEU A 22 -26.70 8.72 3.40
CA LEU A 22 -25.83 7.54 3.28
C LEU A 22 -24.44 7.90 2.73
N VAL A 23 -24.39 8.70 1.66
CA VAL A 23 -23.14 9.11 0.99
C VAL A 23 -22.25 9.93 1.91
N SER A 24 -22.84 10.80 2.73
CA SER A 24 -22.12 11.65 3.69
C SER A 24 -21.29 10.83 4.70
N ILE A 25 -21.75 9.63 5.06
CA ILE A 25 -21.06 8.72 5.98
C ILE A 25 -20.16 7.74 5.21
N ALA A 26 -20.63 7.22 4.08
CA ALA A 26 -19.95 6.18 3.33
C ALA A 26 -18.65 6.65 2.65
N LEU A 27 -18.63 7.87 2.08
CA LEU A 27 -17.46 8.41 1.38
C LEU A 27 -16.21 8.55 2.26
N PRO A 28 -16.24 9.25 3.42
CA PRO A 28 -15.04 9.40 4.24
C PRO A 28 -14.53 8.05 4.76
N ALA A 29 -15.44 7.12 5.09
CA ALA A 29 -15.08 5.77 5.51
C ALA A 29 -14.36 5.00 4.38
N TYR A 30 -14.89 5.07 3.16
CA TYR A 30 -14.28 4.43 1.99
C TYR A 30 -12.90 5.01 1.66
N GLN A 31 -12.73 6.33 1.73
CA GLN A 31 -11.44 6.98 1.50
C GLN A 31 -10.37 6.52 2.50
N SER A 32 -10.71 6.40 3.78
CA SER A 32 -9.81 5.87 4.81
C SER A 32 -9.41 4.41 4.55
N TYR A 33 -10.37 3.58 4.11
CA TYR A 33 -10.11 2.20 3.76
C TYR A 33 -9.20 2.08 2.53
N ALA A 34 -9.48 2.82 1.45
CA ALA A 34 -8.67 2.84 0.24
C ALA A 34 -7.23 3.30 0.52
N LYS A 35 -7.07 4.33 1.37
CA LYS A 35 -5.76 4.79 1.83
C LYS A 35 -4.99 3.69 2.59
N SER A 36 -5.66 3.03 3.52
CA SER A 36 -5.08 1.92 4.29
C SER A 36 -4.70 0.73 3.41
N ALA A 37 -5.52 0.42 2.40
CA ALA A 37 -5.21 -0.60 1.40
C ALA A 37 -3.96 -0.24 0.58
N GLY A 38 -3.82 1.02 0.16
CA GLY A 38 -2.63 1.50 -0.54
C GLY A 38 -1.34 1.42 0.30
N VAL A 39 -1.42 1.69 1.60
CA VAL A 39 -0.29 1.48 2.53
C VAL A 39 0.08 0.00 2.62
N LYS A 40 -0.91 -0.90 2.73
CA LYS A 40 -0.66 -2.36 2.75
C LYS A 40 -0.08 -2.87 1.44
N ALA A 41 -0.48 -2.31 0.31
CA ALA A 41 0.10 -2.63 -1.00
C ALA A 41 1.59 -2.25 -1.04
N CYS A 42 1.93 -1.05 -0.58
CA CYS A 42 3.33 -0.62 -0.46
C CYS A 42 4.15 -1.50 0.53
N LEU A 43 3.54 -1.91 1.66
CA LEU A 43 4.15 -2.90 2.57
C LEU A 43 4.45 -4.21 1.85
N SER A 44 3.53 -4.72 1.04
CA SER A 44 3.72 -5.97 0.28
C SER A 44 4.84 -5.84 -0.76
N GLU A 45 4.90 -4.72 -1.49
CA GLU A 45 5.98 -4.42 -2.44
C GLU A 45 7.34 -4.39 -1.73
N THR A 46 7.43 -3.63 -0.64
CA THR A 46 8.67 -3.49 0.14
C THR A 46 9.08 -4.83 0.76
N LYS A 47 8.12 -5.63 1.24
CA LYS A 47 8.40 -6.96 1.78
C LYS A 47 8.90 -7.91 0.71
N ASN A 48 8.32 -7.91 -0.49
CA ASN A 48 8.81 -8.74 -1.59
C ASN A 48 10.26 -8.37 -1.93
N TYR A 49 10.52 -7.06 -2.04
CA TYR A 49 11.87 -6.55 -2.29
C TYR A 49 12.85 -6.90 -1.17
N ALA A 50 12.49 -6.69 0.10
CA ALA A 50 13.33 -7.03 1.25
C ALA A 50 13.65 -8.52 1.32
N ASN A 51 12.71 -9.42 0.98
CA ASN A 51 12.99 -10.85 0.90
C ASN A 51 13.96 -11.18 -0.23
N TYR A 52 13.81 -10.54 -1.39
CA TYR A 52 14.73 -10.72 -2.50
C TYR A 52 16.16 -10.30 -2.13
N ILE A 53 16.31 -9.11 -1.54
CA ILE A 53 17.62 -8.60 -1.09
C ILE A 53 18.20 -9.49 0.00
N PHE A 54 17.39 -9.92 0.97
CA PHE A 54 17.83 -10.85 2.01
C PHE A 54 18.36 -12.16 1.41
N TYR A 55 17.67 -12.73 0.41
CA TYR A 55 18.14 -13.92 -0.29
C TYR A 55 19.46 -13.65 -1.04
N ALA A 56 19.53 -12.56 -1.82
CA ALA A 56 20.72 -12.18 -2.59
C ALA A 56 21.97 -11.98 -1.72
N LEU A 57 21.81 -11.39 -0.52
CA LEU A 57 22.93 -11.17 0.42
C LEU A 57 23.39 -12.44 1.15
N ASN A 58 22.56 -13.49 1.18
CA ASN A 58 22.89 -14.76 1.83
C ASN A 58 23.19 -15.88 0.82
N ASP A 59 23.17 -15.58 -0.48
CA ASP A 59 23.47 -16.54 -1.54
C ASP A 59 24.97 -16.74 -1.68
N GLN A 60 25.47 -17.91 -1.28
CA GLN A 60 26.91 -18.24 -1.30
C GLN A 60 27.50 -18.40 -2.71
N ASN A 61 26.66 -18.48 -3.75
CA ASN A 61 27.10 -18.68 -5.14
C ASN A 61 27.11 -17.38 -5.96
N GLU A 62 26.78 -16.22 -5.35
CA GLU A 62 26.70 -14.90 -6.01
C GLU A 62 25.87 -14.92 -7.32
N ALA A 63 24.91 -15.85 -7.44
CA ALA A 63 24.10 -16.02 -8.63
C ALA A 63 22.99 -14.98 -8.70
N THR A 64 22.68 -14.36 -7.56
CA THR A 64 21.64 -13.36 -7.39
C THR A 64 22.23 -12.10 -6.78
N ASN A 65 22.35 -11.05 -7.59
CA ASN A 65 22.80 -9.75 -7.11
C ASN A 65 21.62 -8.90 -6.63
N PRO A 66 21.83 -8.06 -5.60
CA PRO A 66 20.89 -7.02 -5.22
C PRO A 66 20.56 -6.13 -6.43
N THR A 67 19.29 -5.84 -6.64
CA THR A 67 18.82 -5.01 -7.75
C THR A 67 18.10 -3.79 -7.23
N VAL A 68 17.92 -2.79 -8.09
CA VAL A 68 17.10 -1.62 -7.76
C VAL A 68 15.64 -2.01 -7.49
N PRO A 69 14.94 -1.32 -6.58
CA PRO A 69 13.55 -1.62 -6.26
C PRO A 69 12.62 -1.19 -7.41
N VAL A 70 11.68 -2.07 -7.78
CA VAL A 70 10.56 -1.71 -8.66
C VAL A 70 9.42 -1.21 -7.79
N ILE A 71 9.04 0.07 -7.96
CA ILE A 71 8.04 0.73 -7.12
C ILE A 71 6.72 0.93 -7.86
N SER A 72 5.59 0.70 -7.19
CA SER A 72 4.26 0.98 -7.75
C SER A 72 3.35 1.72 -6.77
N SER A 73 3.10 1.17 -5.59
CA SER A 73 2.27 1.73 -4.51
C SER A 73 3.09 2.57 -3.53
N CYS A 74 4.41 2.32 -3.48
CA CYS A 74 5.37 3.14 -2.78
C CYS A 74 5.82 4.34 -3.64
N SER A 75 6.10 5.48 -3.00
CA SER A 75 6.71 6.66 -3.62
C SER A 75 8.22 6.60 -3.58
N PHE A 76 8.76 5.85 -2.61
CA PHE A 76 10.20 5.65 -2.40
C PHE A 76 10.42 4.31 -1.71
N ILE A 77 11.49 3.61 -2.07
CA ILE A 77 12.04 2.46 -1.36
C ILE A 77 13.57 2.64 -1.36
N THR A 78 14.24 2.39 -0.23
CA THR A 78 15.70 2.43 -0.14
C THR A 78 16.33 1.49 -1.17
N ASP A 79 17.24 2.03 -1.97
CA ASP A 79 18.01 1.23 -2.93
C ASP A 79 19.05 0.40 -2.18
N ALA A 80 19.03 -0.91 -2.44
CA ALA A 80 19.90 -1.89 -1.83
C ALA A 80 20.78 -2.58 -2.88
N SER A 81 20.78 -2.10 -4.13
CA SER A 81 21.53 -2.73 -5.23
C SER A 81 23.04 -2.80 -5.01
N SER A 82 23.58 -1.96 -4.11
CA SER A 82 25.00 -1.90 -3.75
C SER A 82 25.34 -2.63 -2.46
N TRP A 83 24.36 -3.25 -1.80
CA TRP A 83 24.59 -3.93 -0.53
C TRP A 83 25.35 -5.23 -0.74
N ASN A 84 26.16 -5.58 0.25
CA ASN A 84 26.98 -6.79 0.28
C ASN A 84 27.15 -7.27 1.73
N GLU A 85 27.91 -8.36 1.93
CA GLU A 85 28.16 -8.97 3.24
C GLU A 85 28.79 -8.01 4.28
N SER A 86 29.43 -6.92 3.85
CA SER A 86 30.05 -5.92 4.74
C SER A 86 29.11 -4.77 5.13
N THR A 87 27.87 -4.76 4.64
CA THR A 87 26.90 -3.69 4.91
C THR A 87 26.32 -3.83 6.32
N THR A 88 26.64 -2.89 7.22
CA THR A 88 26.28 -2.96 8.65
C THR A 88 24.92 -2.33 9.01
N ASN A 89 24.20 -1.79 8.02
CA ASN A 89 22.87 -1.19 8.20
C ASN A 89 21.90 -1.72 7.15
N LEU A 90 21.43 -2.95 7.34
CA LEU A 90 20.52 -3.64 6.42
C LEU A 90 19.06 -3.23 6.67
N VAL A 91 18.77 -1.94 6.56
CA VAL A 91 17.43 -1.37 6.81
C VAL A 91 16.89 -0.75 5.52
N ILE A 92 15.77 -1.30 5.04
CA ILE A 92 15.04 -0.78 3.88
C ILE A 92 13.89 0.08 4.40
N GLU A 93 13.86 1.34 4.02
CA GLU A 93 12.77 2.25 4.34
C GLU A 93 11.98 2.56 3.07
N ALA A 94 10.66 2.65 3.21
CA ALA A 94 9.76 2.94 2.12
C ALA A 94 8.66 3.91 2.52
N LYS A 95 8.33 4.81 1.60
CA LYS A 95 7.26 5.82 1.76
C LYS A 95 6.05 5.40 0.94
N SER A 96 4.86 5.44 1.52
CA SER A 96 3.62 5.16 0.79
C SER A 96 3.18 6.34 -0.07
N LYS A 97 2.71 6.11 -1.31
CA LYS A 97 2.03 7.15 -2.10
C LYS A 97 0.71 7.60 -1.47
N HIS A 98 0.09 6.71 -0.71
CA HIS A 98 -1.29 6.88 -0.22
C HIS A 98 -1.34 7.48 1.17
N SER A 99 -0.23 7.51 1.92
CA SER A 99 -0.16 8.08 3.25
C SER A 99 1.16 8.79 3.50
N SER A 100 1.09 10.03 3.97
CA SER A 100 2.25 10.83 4.40
C SER A 100 2.69 10.54 5.84
N ILE A 101 1.93 9.72 6.56
CA ILE A 101 2.16 9.39 7.97
C ILE A 101 2.65 7.94 8.10
N ALA A 102 2.24 7.05 7.18
CA ALA A 102 2.59 5.63 7.31
C ALA A 102 3.78 5.30 6.42
N ASP A 103 4.92 5.06 7.06
CA ASP A 103 6.13 4.55 6.44
C ASP A 103 6.25 3.05 6.66
N ILE A 104 7.05 2.40 5.84
CA ILE A 104 7.40 0.99 6.01
C ILE A 104 8.89 0.91 6.28
N ARG A 105 9.25 0.13 7.29
CA ARG A 105 10.64 -0.20 7.60
C ARG A 105 10.81 -1.70 7.64
N CYS A 106 11.77 -2.20 6.88
CA CYS A 106 12.20 -3.58 6.91
C CYS A 106 13.62 -3.65 7.47
N ASP A 107 13.81 -4.45 8.51
CA ASP A 107 15.14 -4.79 9.03
C ASP A 107 15.49 -6.18 8.49
N LEU A 108 16.62 -6.30 7.79
CA LEU A 108 17.08 -7.55 7.19
C LEU A 108 18.13 -8.25 8.06
N SER A 109 18.56 -7.65 9.18
CA SER A 109 19.61 -8.18 10.06
C SER A 109 19.22 -9.49 10.74
N LYS A 110 17.91 -9.75 10.89
CA LYS A 110 17.36 -10.95 11.54
C LYS A 110 16.31 -11.67 10.68
N GLY A 111 16.40 -11.48 9.36
CA GLY A 111 15.38 -11.87 8.38
C GLY A 111 14.50 -10.69 8.00
N ALA A 112 14.00 -10.66 6.76
CA ALA A 112 13.28 -9.54 6.12
C ALA A 112 11.92 -9.21 6.78
N ASN A 113 11.97 -8.76 8.04
CA ASN A 113 10.81 -8.39 8.83
C ASN A 113 10.45 -6.93 8.56
N CYS A 114 9.24 -6.71 8.03
CA CYS A 114 8.75 -5.40 7.66
C CYS A 114 7.60 -4.96 8.57
N THR A 115 7.69 -3.76 9.11
CA THR A 115 6.67 -3.15 9.95
C THR A 115 6.24 -1.80 9.39
N ILE A 116 4.99 -1.42 9.69
CA ILE A 116 4.47 -0.08 9.38
C ILE A 116 4.79 0.81 10.57
N ILE A 117 5.43 1.95 10.32
CA ILE A 117 5.78 2.96 11.31
C ILE A 117 4.91 4.21 11.04
N PRO A 118 4.31 4.82 12.08
CA PRO A 118 3.56 6.07 11.96
C PRO A 118 4.46 7.30 11.83
#